data_AF-A0A356UKU4-F1
#
_entry.id   AF-A0A356UKU4-F1
#
_cell.length_a   1.000
_cell.length_b   1.000
_cell.length_c   1.000
_cell.angle_alpha   90.00
_cell.angle_beta   90.00
_cell.angle_gamma   90.00
#
_symmetry.space_group_name_H-M   'P 1'
#
loop_
_entity.id
_entity.type
_entity.pdbx_description
1 polymer ?
#
loop_
_entity_poly.entity_id
_entity_poly.type
_entity_poly.pdbx_seq_one_letter_code
_entity_poly.pdbx_strand_id
1 'polypeptide(L)'
;MMYFPLGLIALLIVSILIYLGFAHRALDRLYLSDRGALILIAALIGGSFINIPLAYKPYHVSVNVGGALIPAGLAVYLLVRAGTQREKLRAVGAAVITALAIYGVNSLLVRGAAAEPGSRWVFLSSLWLFPLVAGVTAYLFGRSRRAAFVGATLGVLLMDLGYYGWLVWRGAPAGRVNIGGAGVFDAVILAGILAVFLAEIVGEVRERLQGGPDTMGRSPKLLQGLRKPALKIKPEEQREGDLADEQK
;
A
#
# COMPACT_ATOMS: atom_id res chain seq x y z
N MET A 1 -14.72 -29.05 1.35
CA MET A 1 -14.40 -27.69 0.87
C MET A 1 -12.90 -27.52 0.92
N MET A 2 -12.24 -27.33 -0.22
CA MET A 2 -10.80 -27.07 -0.28
C MET A 2 -10.57 -25.66 0.27
N TYR A 3 -9.99 -25.55 1.47
CA TYR A 3 -9.50 -24.27 1.96
C TYR A 3 -8.39 -23.84 0.99
N PHE A 4 -8.72 -22.94 0.07
CA PHE A 4 -7.72 -22.31 -0.80
C PHE A 4 -6.64 -21.72 0.13
N PRO A 5 -5.36 -22.10 -0.01
CA PRO A 5 -4.31 -21.62 0.86
C PRO A 5 -3.95 -20.19 0.46
N LEU A 6 -4.85 -19.24 0.74
CA LEU A 6 -4.71 -17.82 0.43
C LEU A 6 -3.40 -17.26 0.98
N GLY A 7 -2.96 -17.74 2.15
CA GLY A 7 -1.66 -17.40 2.71
C GLY A 7 -0.48 -17.79 1.83
N LEU A 8 -0.50 -18.99 1.25
CA LEU A 8 0.57 -19.46 0.34
C LEU A 8 0.55 -18.68 -0.98
N ILE A 9 -0.63 -18.39 -1.52
CA ILE A 9 -0.79 -17.55 -2.72
C ILE A 9 -0.26 -16.14 -2.45
N ALA A 10 -0.65 -15.53 -1.33
CA ALA A 10 -0.18 -14.21 -0.94
C ALA A 10 1.34 -14.20 -0.74
N LEU A 11 1.91 -15.22 -0.09
CA LEU A 11 3.35 -15.35 0.12
C LEU A 11 4.11 -15.50 -1.21
N LEU A 12 3.56 -16.28 -2.15
CA LEU A 12 4.13 -16.45 -3.49
C LEU A 12 4.08 -15.13 -4.28
N ILE A 13 2.97 -14.40 -4.23
CA ILE A 13 2.85 -13.07 -4.84
C ILE A 13 3.90 -12.11 -4.24
N VAL A 14 3.97 -12.02 -2.92
CA VAL A 14 4.95 -11.16 -2.22
C VAL A 14 6.39 -11.54 -2.59
N SER A 15 6.70 -12.84 -2.64
CA SER A 15 8.02 -13.35 -3.05
C SER A 15 8.38 -12.91 -4.47
N ILE A 16 7.47 -13.07 -5.43
CA ILE A 16 7.67 -12.62 -6.82
C ILE A 16 7.91 -11.11 -6.87
N LEU A 17 7.16 -10.32 -6.10
CA LEU A 17 7.30 -8.87 -6.08
C LEU A 17 8.66 -8.42 -5.52
N ILE A 18 9.12 -9.08 -4.45
CA ILE A 18 10.46 -8.84 -3.89
C ILE A 18 11.53 -9.21 -4.93
N TYR A 19 11.40 -10.36 -5.59
CA TYR A 19 12.31 -10.81 -6.64
C TYR A 19 12.38 -9.82 -7.83
N LEU A 20 11.24 -9.24 -8.22
CA LEU A 20 11.14 -8.21 -9.26
C LEU A 20 11.58 -6.80 -8.80
N GLY A 21 12.04 -6.66 -7.55
CA GLY A 21 12.54 -5.41 -6.98
C GLY A 21 11.46 -4.38 -6.65
N PHE A 22 10.16 -4.76 -6.65
CA PHE A 22 9.06 -3.85 -6.31
C PHE A 22 9.17 -3.33 -4.88
N ALA A 23 9.59 -4.18 -3.94
CA ALA A 23 9.75 -3.81 -2.54
C ALA A 23 10.79 -2.69 -2.36
N HIS A 24 11.99 -2.84 -2.95
CA HIS A 24 13.04 -1.83 -2.90
C HIS A 24 12.59 -0.51 -3.53
N ARG A 25 11.96 -0.55 -4.71
CA ARG A 25 11.43 0.67 -5.36
C ARG A 25 10.34 1.33 -4.53
N ALA A 26 9.44 0.57 -3.92
CA ALA A 26 8.41 1.11 -3.04
C ALA A 26 9.07 1.82 -1.83
N LEU A 27 10.05 1.19 -1.18
CA LEU A 27 10.79 1.76 -0.05
C LEU A 27 11.54 3.05 -0.42
N ASP A 28 12.25 3.07 -1.54
CA ASP A 28 12.95 4.26 -2.04
C ASP A 28 11.99 5.44 -2.22
N ARG A 29 10.78 5.17 -2.72
CA ARG A 29 9.74 6.18 -2.97
C ARG A 29 9.08 6.66 -1.69
N LEU A 30 9.18 5.90 -0.61
CA LEU A 30 8.78 6.29 0.74
C LEU A 30 9.92 6.96 1.53
N TYR A 31 11.07 7.22 0.89
CA TYR A 31 12.25 7.78 1.56
C TYR A 31 12.73 6.96 2.75
N LEU A 32 12.62 5.63 2.66
CA LEU A 32 13.10 4.71 3.66
C LEU A 32 14.33 3.98 3.11
N SER A 33 15.41 3.96 3.88
CA SER A 33 16.52 3.04 3.63
C SER A 33 16.12 1.63 4.07
N ASP A 34 16.83 0.60 3.62
CA ASP A 34 16.59 -0.80 4.04
C ASP A 34 16.59 -0.94 5.57
N ARG A 35 17.55 -0.28 6.25
CA ARG A 35 17.60 -0.23 7.71
C ARG A 35 16.40 0.50 8.31
N GLY A 36 16.00 1.62 7.71
CA GLY A 36 14.80 2.36 8.14
C GLY A 36 13.53 1.54 7.99
N ALA A 37 13.40 0.76 6.91
CA ALA A 37 12.30 -0.14 6.68
C ALA A 37 12.25 -1.27 7.73
N LEU A 38 13.39 -1.88 8.06
CA LEU A 38 13.49 -2.89 9.12
C LEU A 38 13.10 -2.33 10.49
N ILE A 39 13.59 -1.13 10.85
CA ILE A 39 13.22 -0.46 12.10
C ILE A 39 11.72 -0.18 12.13
N LEU A 40 11.15 0.31 11.02
CA LEU A 40 9.71 0.55 10.91
C LEU A 40 8.91 -0.74 11.12
N ILE A 41 9.29 -1.85 10.48
CA ILE A 41 8.63 -3.15 10.64
C ILE A 41 8.72 -3.62 12.10
N ALA A 42 9.91 -3.55 12.71
CA ALA A 42 10.09 -3.91 14.12
C ALA A 42 9.25 -3.03 15.05
N ALA A 43 9.17 -1.72 14.78
CA ALA A 43 8.34 -0.78 15.53
C ALA A 43 6.85 -1.07 15.36
N LEU A 44 6.38 -1.39 14.15
CA LEU A 44 5.00 -1.79 13.88
C LEU A 44 4.63 -3.05 14.68
N ILE A 45 5.49 -4.07 14.65
CA ILE A 45 5.27 -5.34 15.37
C ILE A 45 5.29 -5.09 16.88
N GLY A 46 6.34 -4.46 17.42
CA GLY A 46 6.45 -4.19 18.85
C GLY A 46 5.34 -3.26 19.36
N GLY A 47 5.03 -2.20 18.60
CA GLY A 47 3.95 -1.27 18.91
C GLY A 47 2.55 -1.90 18.84
N SER A 48 2.37 -3.02 18.12
CA SER A 48 1.07 -3.71 18.04
C SER A 48 0.60 -4.24 19.40
N PHE A 49 1.53 -4.52 20.32
CA PHE A 49 1.22 -4.96 21.67
C PHE A 49 0.89 -3.81 22.63
N ILE A 50 1.02 -2.56 22.18
CA ILE A 50 0.83 -1.36 23.02
C ILE A 50 -0.47 -0.68 22.63
N ASN A 51 -1.47 -0.74 23.52
CA ASN A 51 -2.74 -0.03 23.40
C ASN A 51 -2.81 1.09 24.43
N ILE A 52 -2.97 2.33 23.95
CA ILE A 52 -3.10 3.50 24.80
C ILE A 52 -4.59 3.77 25.00
N PRO A 53 -5.13 3.64 26.24
CA PRO A 53 -6.51 4.01 26.50
C PRO A 53 -6.66 5.53 26.43
N LEU A 54 -7.63 6.01 25.64
CA LEU A 54 -8.05 7.40 25.67
C LEU A 54 -9.10 7.52 26.78
N ALA A 55 -8.69 8.06 27.93
CA ALA A 55 -9.49 8.13 29.14
C ALA A 55 -10.64 9.16 29.00
N TYR A 56 -11.70 8.78 28.31
CA TYR A 56 -12.95 9.55 28.19
C TYR A 56 -14.13 8.68 28.57
N LYS A 57 -14.41 8.56 29.88
CA LYS A 57 -15.67 7.96 30.35
C LYS A 57 -16.84 8.81 29.82
N PRO A 58 -17.92 8.20 29.30
CA PRO A 58 -18.30 6.78 29.39
C PRO A 58 -17.74 5.85 28.28
N TYR A 59 -16.98 6.34 27.32
CA TYR A 59 -16.57 5.58 26.13
C TYR A 59 -15.27 4.80 26.34
N HIS A 60 -15.26 3.55 25.91
CA HIS A 60 -14.04 2.75 25.89
C HIS A 60 -13.33 2.97 24.55
N VAL A 61 -12.43 3.95 24.53
CA VAL A 61 -11.63 4.26 23.36
C VAL A 61 -10.17 3.91 23.60
N SER A 62 -9.56 3.24 22.63
CA SER A 62 -8.14 2.92 22.65
C SER A 62 -7.50 3.23 21.29
N VAL A 63 -6.21 3.55 21.32
CA VAL A 63 -5.38 3.73 20.13
C VAL A 63 -4.19 2.80 20.22
N ASN A 64 -4.00 1.96 19.20
CA ASN A 64 -2.86 1.08 19.11
C ASN A 64 -1.63 1.78 18.54
N VAL A 65 -0.45 1.58 19.14
CA VAL A 65 0.77 2.23 18.68
C VAL A 65 1.20 1.69 17.30
N GLY A 66 1.19 0.37 17.11
CA GLY A 66 1.59 -0.28 15.87
C GLY A 66 0.58 -0.12 14.73
N GLY A 67 -0.71 -0.23 15.04
CA GLY A 67 -1.79 -0.17 14.06
C GLY A 67 -2.23 1.24 13.69
N ALA A 68 -2.02 2.24 14.55
CA ALA A 68 -2.46 3.61 14.29
C ALA A 68 -1.34 4.66 14.37
N LEU A 69 -0.61 4.75 15.49
CA LEU A 69 0.31 5.88 15.71
C LEU A 69 1.55 5.85 14.82
N ILE A 70 2.18 4.69 14.68
CA ILE A 70 3.36 4.52 13.81
C ILE A 70 3.00 4.77 12.33
N PRO A 71 1.95 4.14 11.75
CA PRO A 71 1.58 4.45 10.37
C PRO A 71 1.11 5.91 10.19
N ALA A 72 0.42 6.50 11.18
CA ALA A 72 0.11 7.93 11.15
C ALA A 72 1.39 8.79 11.10
N GLY A 73 2.37 8.48 11.95
CA GLY A 73 3.68 9.14 11.96
C GLY A 73 4.40 9.02 10.62
N LEU A 74 4.38 7.83 10.00
CA LEU A 74 4.94 7.63 8.67
C LEU A 74 4.19 8.44 7.61
N ALA A 75 2.85 8.49 7.66
CA ALA A 75 2.06 9.30 6.74
C ALA A 75 2.39 10.81 6.88
N VAL A 76 2.53 11.31 8.11
CA VAL A 76 2.96 12.68 8.36
C VAL A 76 4.38 12.93 7.83
N TYR A 77 5.33 12.02 8.09
CA TYR A 77 6.69 12.10 7.56
C TYR A 77 6.72 12.24 6.03
N LEU A 78 5.93 11.41 5.33
CA LEU A 78 5.83 11.45 3.87
C LEU A 78 5.16 12.73 3.37
N LEU A 79 4.14 13.21 4.07
CA LEU A 79 3.44 14.45 3.73
C LEU A 79 4.36 15.66 3.87
N VAL A 80 5.17 15.71 4.93
CA VAL A 80 6.15 16.78 5.15
C VAL A 80 7.25 16.76 4.09
N ARG A 81 7.77 15.58 3.74
CA ARG A 81 8.80 15.39 2.70
C ARG A 81 8.27 15.49 1.26
N ALA A 82 6.97 15.60 1.03
CA ALA A 82 6.44 15.72 -0.32
C ALA A 82 6.97 16.99 -1.00
N GLY A 83 7.48 16.83 -2.22
CA GLY A 83 8.30 17.86 -2.89
C GLY A 83 7.52 19.08 -3.37
N THR A 84 6.19 19.00 -3.47
CA THR A 84 5.35 20.11 -3.93
C THR A 84 4.08 20.27 -3.10
N GLN A 85 3.60 21.51 -2.99
CA GLN A 85 2.32 21.80 -2.32
C GLN A 85 1.14 21.10 -3.01
N ARG A 86 1.18 20.94 -4.34
CA ARG A 86 0.16 20.21 -5.10
C ARG A 86 0.09 18.73 -4.71
N GLU A 87 1.23 18.10 -4.47
CA GLU A 87 1.27 16.70 -4.01
C GLU A 87 0.71 16.57 -2.59
N LYS A 88 1.04 17.51 -1.68
CA LYS A 88 0.50 17.53 -0.32
C LYS A 88 -1.02 17.69 -0.31
N LEU A 89 -1.53 18.67 -1.05
CA LEU A 89 -2.98 18.89 -1.18
C LEU A 89 -3.70 17.67 -1.75
N ARG A 90 -3.10 17.00 -2.74
CA ARG A 90 -3.65 15.76 -3.29
C ARG A 90 -3.65 14.61 -2.30
N ALA A 91 -2.60 14.46 -1.50
CA ALA A 91 -2.53 13.44 -0.46
C ALA A 91 -3.60 13.65 0.62
N VAL A 92 -3.76 14.89 1.09
CA VAL A 92 -4.81 15.26 2.06
C VAL A 92 -6.20 15.08 1.45
N GLY A 93 -6.41 15.55 0.21
CA GLY A 93 -7.67 15.35 -0.50
C GLY A 93 -8.00 13.88 -0.70
N ALA A 94 -7.00 13.04 -1.04
CA ALA A 94 -7.17 11.60 -1.14
C ALA A 94 -7.54 10.98 0.21
N ALA A 95 -6.99 11.45 1.33
CA ALA A 95 -7.37 10.98 2.67
C ALA A 95 -8.85 11.27 2.97
N VAL A 96 -9.31 12.49 2.71
CA VAL A 96 -10.72 12.88 2.91
C VAL A 96 -11.64 12.05 2.01
N ILE A 97 -11.32 11.92 0.72
CA ILE A 97 -12.12 11.15 -0.23
C ILE A 97 -12.15 9.67 0.17
N THR A 98 -11.03 9.11 0.62
CA THR A 98 -10.98 7.74 1.15
C THR A 98 -11.89 7.56 2.35
N ALA A 99 -11.85 8.47 3.33
CA ALA A 99 -12.75 8.41 4.49
C ALA A 99 -14.23 8.44 4.08
N LEU A 100 -14.59 9.33 3.14
CA LEU A 100 -15.93 9.42 2.59
C LEU A 100 -16.35 8.17 1.80
N ALA A 101 -15.42 7.57 1.05
CA ALA A 101 -15.68 6.33 0.33
C ALA A 101 -15.93 5.16 1.28
N ILE A 102 -15.13 5.04 2.35
CA ILE A 102 -15.35 4.03 3.41
C ILE A 102 -16.71 4.27 4.08
N TYR A 103 -17.02 5.52 4.44
CA TYR A 103 -18.32 5.88 5.02
C TYR A 103 -19.48 5.50 4.10
N GLY A 104 -19.39 5.85 2.80
CA GLY A 104 -20.38 5.53 1.78
C GLY A 104 -20.60 4.02 1.67
N VAL A 105 -19.52 3.25 1.49
CA VAL A 105 -19.57 1.78 1.43
C VAL A 105 -20.18 1.18 2.69
N ASN A 106 -19.77 1.64 3.87
CA ASN A 106 -20.32 1.19 5.14
C ASN A 106 -21.82 1.52 5.29
N SER A 107 -22.24 2.70 4.85
CA SER A 107 -23.63 3.16 4.93
C SER A 107 -24.57 2.45 3.95
N LEU A 108 -24.08 2.09 2.76
CA LEU A 108 -24.90 1.50 1.69
C LEU A 108 -24.89 -0.03 1.75
N LEU A 109 -23.70 -0.63 1.86
CA LEU A 109 -23.55 -2.09 1.77
C LEU A 109 -23.68 -2.75 3.13
N VAL A 110 -23.04 -2.20 4.17
CA VAL A 110 -22.97 -2.86 5.48
C VAL A 110 -24.23 -2.60 6.29
N ARG A 111 -24.71 -1.36 6.38
CA ARG A 111 -25.96 -1.06 7.11
C ARG A 111 -27.22 -1.61 6.41
N GLY A 112 -27.19 -1.76 5.09
CA GLY A 112 -28.32 -2.28 4.31
C GLY A 112 -28.37 -3.81 4.14
N ALA A 113 -27.24 -4.51 4.25
CA ALA A 113 -27.16 -5.95 3.94
C ALA A 113 -26.44 -6.84 4.98
N ALA A 114 -25.86 -6.28 6.06
CA ALA A 114 -24.93 -7.01 6.93
C ALA A 114 -25.38 -7.19 8.40
N ALA A 115 -26.67 -7.43 8.63
CA ALA A 115 -27.16 -7.86 9.95
C ALA A 115 -27.58 -9.35 10.00
N GLU A 116 -27.38 -10.12 8.93
CA GLU A 116 -27.76 -11.54 8.89
C GLU A 116 -26.51 -12.46 8.87
N PRO A 117 -26.27 -13.24 9.94
CA PRO A 117 -25.31 -14.34 9.91
C PRO A 117 -25.67 -15.32 8.77
N GLY A 118 -24.76 -15.51 7.80
CA GLY A 118 -24.98 -16.40 6.64
C GLY A 118 -25.26 -15.71 5.31
N SER A 119 -25.27 -14.38 5.27
CA SER A 119 -25.39 -13.59 4.04
C SER A 119 -24.32 -13.96 2.99
N ARG A 120 -24.66 -13.88 1.69
CA ARG A 120 -23.74 -14.12 0.55
C ARG A 120 -22.47 -13.26 0.61
N TRP A 121 -22.47 -12.20 1.42
CA TRP A 121 -21.38 -11.26 1.62
C TRP A 121 -20.45 -11.60 2.79
N VAL A 122 -20.60 -12.77 3.45
CA VAL A 122 -19.75 -13.22 4.57
C VAL A 122 -18.24 -13.22 4.25
N PHE A 123 -17.85 -13.37 2.98
CA PHE A 123 -16.45 -13.29 2.55
C PHE A 123 -15.89 -11.83 2.53
N LEU A 124 -16.75 -10.81 2.46
CA LEU A 124 -16.40 -9.40 2.60
C LEU A 124 -16.44 -9.00 4.08
N SER A 125 -15.55 -9.57 4.90
CA SER A 125 -15.35 -9.06 6.26
C SER A 125 -14.69 -7.67 6.21
N SER A 126 -14.90 -6.84 7.24
CA SER A 126 -14.27 -5.51 7.35
C SER A 126 -12.74 -5.55 7.21
N LEU A 127 -12.13 -6.69 7.53
CA LEU A 127 -10.69 -6.95 7.35
C LEU A 127 -10.23 -6.87 5.90
N TRP A 128 -11.09 -7.22 4.93
CA TRP A 128 -10.76 -7.18 3.50
C TRP A 128 -11.37 -5.98 2.79
N LEU A 129 -12.63 -5.66 3.13
CA LEU A 129 -13.39 -4.63 2.43
C LEU A 129 -12.79 -3.23 2.62
N PHE A 130 -12.52 -2.83 3.87
CA PHE A 130 -12.04 -1.48 4.15
C PHE A 130 -10.63 -1.23 3.59
N PRO A 131 -9.66 -2.15 3.74
CA PRO A 131 -8.35 -1.99 3.10
C PRO A 131 -8.44 -1.89 1.58
N LEU A 132 -9.31 -2.70 0.96
CA LEU A 132 -9.50 -2.68 -0.49
C LEU A 132 -10.05 -1.33 -0.97
N VAL A 133 -11.16 -0.87 -0.37
CA VAL A 133 -11.78 0.41 -0.71
C VAL A 133 -10.82 1.56 -0.47
N ALA A 134 -10.14 1.55 0.68
CA ALA A 134 -9.21 2.61 1.06
C ALA A 134 -7.99 2.65 0.14
N GLY A 135 -7.37 1.50 -0.11
CA GLY A 135 -6.19 1.38 -0.95
C GLY A 135 -6.44 1.79 -2.39
N VAL A 136 -7.55 1.32 -2.98
CA VAL A 136 -7.96 1.67 -4.35
C VAL A 136 -8.29 3.16 -4.46
N THR A 137 -9.12 3.68 -3.56
CA THR A 137 -9.53 5.09 -3.57
C THR A 137 -8.31 6.01 -3.40
N ALA A 138 -7.48 5.75 -2.40
CA ALA A 138 -6.29 6.54 -2.15
C ALA A 138 -5.30 6.51 -3.32
N TYR A 139 -5.14 5.37 -3.98
CA TYR A 139 -4.34 5.27 -5.20
C TYR A 139 -4.91 6.16 -6.32
N LEU A 140 -6.21 6.06 -6.61
CA LEU A 140 -6.87 6.79 -7.69
C LEU A 140 -6.77 8.33 -7.51
N PHE A 141 -6.93 8.82 -6.29
CA PHE A 141 -6.89 10.26 -6.01
C PHE A 141 -5.49 10.77 -5.67
N GLY A 142 -4.66 9.95 -5.04
CA GLY A 142 -3.28 10.27 -4.70
C GLY A 142 -2.34 10.27 -5.92
N ARG A 143 -2.50 9.31 -6.84
CA ARG A 143 -1.68 9.03 -8.06
C ARG A 143 -0.15 9.04 -7.93
N SER A 144 0.41 9.21 -6.73
CA SER A 144 1.82 8.97 -6.41
C SER A 144 1.90 7.96 -5.29
N ARG A 145 3.00 7.20 -5.20
CA ARG A 145 3.22 6.18 -4.15
C ARG A 145 3.05 6.77 -2.74
N ARG A 146 3.63 7.94 -2.51
CA ARG A 146 3.54 8.69 -1.25
C ARG A 146 2.13 9.16 -0.97
N ALA A 147 1.48 9.83 -1.93
CA ALA A 147 0.13 10.35 -1.75
C ALA A 147 -0.90 9.22 -1.58
N ALA A 148 -0.69 8.07 -2.23
CA ALA A 148 -1.51 6.88 -2.08
C ALA A 148 -1.37 6.28 -0.67
N PHE A 149 -0.14 6.12 -0.16
CA PHE A 149 0.08 5.70 1.22
C PHE A 149 -0.60 6.64 2.22
N VAL A 150 -0.32 7.94 2.12
CA VAL A 150 -0.87 8.97 3.02
C VAL A 150 -2.40 8.98 2.96
N GLY A 151 -2.96 8.96 1.75
CA GLY A 151 -4.41 8.97 1.54
C GLY A 151 -5.11 7.74 2.11
N ALA A 152 -4.48 6.56 2.01
CA ALA A 152 -5.05 5.33 2.55
C ALA A 152 -4.98 5.32 4.08
N THR A 153 -3.79 5.54 4.63
CA THR A 153 -3.54 5.52 6.06
C THR A 153 -4.33 6.60 6.79
N LEU A 154 -4.23 7.86 6.37
CA LEU A 154 -4.99 8.94 7.01
C LEU A 154 -6.49 8.83 6.72
N GLY A 155 -6.90 8.31 5.57
CA GLY A 155 -8.31 8.14 5.25
C GLY A 155 -9.02 7.12 6.15
N VAL A 156 -8.37 5.99 6.44
CA VAL A 156 -8.90 5.01 7.42
C VAL A 156 -8.95 5.61 8.82
N LEU A 157 -7.86 6.26 9.26
CA LEU A 157 -7.82 6.91 10.59
C LEU A 157 -8.86 8.03 10.72
N LEU A 158 -9.09 8.82 9.67
CA LEU A 158 -10.13 9.85 9.66
C LEU A 158 -11.52 9.24 9.78
N MET A 159 -11.76 8.08 9.16
CA MET A 159 -13.03 7.36 9.33
C MET A 159 -13.23 6.90 10.78
N ASP A 160 -12.19 6.33 11.41
CA ASP A 160 -12.25 5.91 12.82
C ASP A 160 -12.52 7.10 13.76
N LEU A 161 -11.84 8.23 13.52
CA LEU A 161 -12.06 9.48 14.26
C LEU A 161 -13.45 10.06 14.02
N GLY A 162 -13.96 9.99 12.80
CA GLY A 162 -15.32 10.41 12.46
C GLY A 162 -16.37 9.54 13.15
N TYR A 163 -16.15 8.23 13.21
CA TYR A 163 -17.01 7.31 13.96
C TYR A 163 -16.99 7.60 15.47
N TYR A 164 -15.80 7.86 16.02
CA TYR A 164 -15.67 8.31 17.42
C TYR A 164 -16.42 9.62 17.68
N GLY A 165 -16.25 10.63 16.82
CA GLY A 165 -16.96 11.91 16.95
C GLY A 165 -18.48 11.74 16.88
N TRP A 166 -18.97 10.87 16.00
CA TRP A 166 -20.39 10.52 15.93
C TRP A 166 -20.90 9.86 17.21
N LEU A 167 -20.11 8.98 17.82
CA LEU A 167 -20.44 8.27 19.06
C LEU A 167 -20.57 9.24 20.24
N VAL A 168 -19.63 10.19 20.33
CA VAL A 168 -19.65 11.27 21.33
C VAL A 168 -20.87 12.16 21.12
N TRP A 169 -21.14 12.57 19.89
CA TRP A 169 -22.27 13.44 19.57
C TRP A 169 -23.63 12.80 19.84
N ARG A 170 -23.76 11.49 19.62
CA ARG A 170 -24.99 10.72 19.89
C ARG A 170 -25.16 10.31 21.36
N GLY A 171 -24.17 10.55 22.22
CA GLY A 171 -24.26 10.19 23.64
C GLY A 171 -24.35 8.69 23.90
N ALA A 172 -23.83 7.83 23.02
CA ALA A 172 -24.02 6.38 23.07
C ALA A 172 -23.04 5.66 24.04
N PRO A 173 -23.39 5.45 25.33
CA PRO A 173 -22.41 5.30 26.41
C PRO A 173 -21.67 3.96 26.40
N ALA A 174 -22.17 2.94 25.69
CA ALA A 174 -21.56 1.61 25.58
C ALA A 174 -20.70 1.42 24.31
N GLY A 175 -20.51 2.47 23.52
CA GLY A 175 -19.73 2.37 22.29
C GLY A 175 -18.25 2.15 22.56
N ARG A 176 -17.65 1.25 21.77
CA ARG A 176 -16.22 0.95 21.78
C ARG A 176 -15.60 1.43 20.47
N VAL A 177 -14.44 2.08 20.57
CA VAL A 177 -13.64 2.47 19.40
C VAL A 177 -12.20 2.05 19.65
N ASN A 178 -11.71 1.13 18.83
CA ASN A 178 -10.32 0.68 18.89
C ASN A 178 -9.62 1.11 17.61
N ILE A 179 -8.97 2.28 17.65
CA ILE A 179 -8.27 2.83 16.49
C ILE A 179 -6.97 2.05 16.29
N GLY A 180 -6.81 1.42 15.13
CA GLY A 180 -5.66 0.54 14.87
C GLY A 180 -5.68 -0.76 15.66
N GLY A 181 -6.83 -1.19 16.21
CA GLY A 181 -6.92 -2.23 17.24
C GLY A 181 -6.35 -3.61 16.86
N ALA A 182 -6.17 -3.91 15.58
CA ALA A 182 -5.57 -5.17 15.13
C ALA A 182 -4.04 -5.10 14.93
N GLY A 183 -3.39 -3.99 15.29
CA GLY A 183 -1.94 -3.83 15.18
C GLY A 183 -1.46 -3.88 13.73
N VAL A 184 -0.43 -4.69 13.44
CA VAL A 184 0.11 -4.83 12.07
C VAL A 184 -0.89 -5.39 11.05
N PHE A 185 -1.95 -6.07 11.52
CA PHE A 185 -3.01 -6.62 10.68
C PHE A 185 -4.20 -5.66 10.55
N ASP A 186 -4.09 -4.44 11.07
CA ASP A 186 -5.15 -3.46 11.02
C ASP A 186 -5.39 -2.91 9.62
N ALA A 187 -6.63 -2.48 9.37
CA ALA A 187 -7.04 -1.92 8.11
C ALA A 187 -6.20 -0.70 7.71
N VAL A 188 -5.72 0.10 8.66
CA VAL A 188 -4.82 1.23 8.41
C VAL A 188 -3.53 0.80 7.71
N ILE A 189 -2.92 -0.31 8.17
CA ILE A 189 -1.67 -0.86 7.62
C ILE A 189 -1.94 -1.51 6.27
N LEU A 190 -2.93 -2.39 6.20
CA LEU A 190 -3.26 -3.13 4.98
C LEU A 190 -3.66 -2.17 3.85
N ALA A 191 -4.43 -1.12 4.15
CA ALA A 191 -4.79 -0.09 3.18
C ALA A 191 -3.56 0.65 2.65
N GLY A 192 -2.63 1.05 3.53
CA GLY A 192 -1.40 1.75 3.14
C GLY A 192 -0.51 0.90 2.24
N ILE A 193 -0.30 -0.38 2.60
CA ILE A 193 0.47 -1.33 1.79
C ILE A 193 -0.18 -1.54 0.43
N LEU A 194 -1.49 -1.78 0.40
CA LEU A 194 -2.23 -1.99 -0.85
C LEU A 194 -2.17 -0.74 -1.75
N ALA A 195 -2.32 0.46 -1.19
CA ALA A 195 -2.26 1.70 -1.95
C ALA A 195 -0.89 1.91 -2.61
N VAL A 196 0.19 1.66 -1.89
CA VAL A 196 1.56 1.73 -2.42
C VAL A 196 1.77 0.68 -3.49
N PHE A 197 1.30 -0.54 -3.25
CA PHE A 197 1.39 -1.65 -4.18
C PHE A 197 0.72 -1.33 -5.52
N LEU A 198 -0.53 -0.84 -5.48
CA LEU A 198 -1.26 -0.38 -6.67
C LEU A 198 -0.52 0.76 -7.38
N ALA A 199 -0.01 1.73 -6.62
CA ALA A 199 0.75 2.85 -7.18
C ALA A 199 2.05 2.41 -7.87
N GLU A 200 2.72 1.40 -7.34
CA GLU A 200 3.94 0.84 -7.92
C GLU A 200 3.63 0.07 -9.20
N ILE A 201 2.67 -0.86 -9.19
CA ILE A 201 2.30 -1.65 -10.38
C ILE A 201 1.84 -0.74 -11.51
N VAL A 202 0.88 0.15 -11.24
CA VAL A 202 0.34 0.98 -12.31
C VAL A 202 1.36 2.03 -12.77
N GLY A 203 2.19 2.54 -11.85
CA GLY A 203 3.30 3.44 -12.19
C GLY A 203 4.30 2.77 -13.15
N GLU A 204 4.73 1.56 -12.84
CA GLU A 204 5.67 0.77 -13.66
C GLU A 204 5.06 0.43 -15.03
N VAL A 205 3.82 -0.06 -15.06
CA VAL A 205 3.12 -0.40 -16.32
C VAL A 205 3.01 0.84 -17.19
N ARG A 206 2.63 2.00 -16.61
CA ARG A 206 2.54 3.26 -17.34
C ARG A 206 3.89 3.71 -17.89
N GLU A 207 4.96 3.62 -17.10
CA GLU A 207 6.33 3.97 -17.54
C GLU A 207 6.78 3.10 -18.71
N ARG A 208 6.50 1.79 -18.67
CA ARG A 208 6.82 0.87 -19.77
C ARG A 208 6.01 1.13 -21.03
N LEU A 209 4.71 1.41 -20.90
CA LEU A 209 3.84 1.74 -22.04
C LEU A 209 4.24 3.06 -22.71
N GLN A 210 4.87 3.98 -21.97
CA GLN A 210 5.32 5.28 -22.47
C GLN A 210 6.73 5.25 -23.09
N GLY A 211 7.32 4.06 -23.33
CA GLY A 211 8.62 3.91 -23.98
C GLY A 211 9.78 3.56 -23.04
N GLY A 212 9.49 3.29 -21.76
CA GLY A 212 10.49 2.92 -20.76
C GLY A 212 11.12 4.13 -20.04
N PRO A 213 12.09 3.89 -19.14
CA PRO A 213 12.66 4.92 -18.29
C PRO A 213 13.33 6.02 -19.12
N ASP A 214 13.09 7.28 -18.76
CA ASP A 214 13.72 8.42 -19.43
C ASP A 214 15.26 8.30 -19.38
N THR A 215 15.87 8.28 -20.57
CA THR A 215 17.32 8.13 -20.74
C THR A 215 18.03 9.49 -20.78
N MET A 216 17.27 10.59 -20.87
CA MET A 216 17.82 11.95 -20.93
C MET A 216 18.51 12.32 -19.61
N GLY A 217 19.83 12.54 -19.66
CA GLY A 217 20.65 12.98 -18.53
C GLY A 217 21.28 11.87 -17.68
N ARG A 218 21.10 10.58 -18.01
CA ARG A 218 21.78 9.47 -17.32
C ARG A 218 23.21 9.27 -17.84
N SER A 219 24.13 8.91 -16.95
CA SER A 219 25.54 8.72 -17.32
C SER A 219 25.70 7.64 -18.41
N PRO A 220 26.62 7.83 -19.38
CA PRO A 220 26.81 6.88 -20.48
C PRO A 220 27.11 5.43 -20.01
N LYS A 221 27.75 5.28 -18.85
CA LYS A 221 28.06 3.98 -18.23
C LYS A 221 26.79 3.23 -17.80
N LEU A 222 25.78 3.92 -17.27
CA LEU A 222 24.49 3.31 -16.87
C LEU A 222 23.70 2.86 -18.10
N LEU A 223 23.77 3.61 -19.20
CA LEU A 223 23.10 3.27 -20.45
C LEU A 223 23.75 2.07 -21.15
N GLN A 224 25.08 1.92 -21.05
CA GLN A 224 25.79 0.72 -21.54
C GLN A 224 25.41 -0.56 -20.77
N GLY A 225 25.22 -0.49 -19.45
CA GLY A 225 24.78 -1.64 -18.65
C GLY A 225 23.32 -2.04 -18.87
N LEU A 226 22.49 -1.13 -19.39
CA LEU A 226 21.08 -1.37 -19.73
C LEU A 226 20.88 -1.87 -21.17
N ARG A 227 21.91 -1.76 -22.04
CA ARG A 227 21.87 -2.37 -23.36
C ARG A 227 21.88 -3.88 -23.19
N LYS A 228 20.76 -4.53 -23.54
CA LYS A 228 20.71 -5.99 -23.68
C LYS A 228 21.89 -6.41 -24.57
N PRO A 229 22.67 -7.44 -24.20
CA PRO A 229 23.73 -7.93 -25.05
C PRO A 229 23.10 -8.26 -26.41
N ALA A 230 23.55 -7.56 -27.44
CA ALA A 230 23.16 -7.90 -28.80
C ALA A 230 23.60 -9.35 -29.02
N LEU A 231 22.65 -10.24 -29.25
CA LEU A 231 22.94 -11.57 -29.79
C LEU A 231 23.72 -11.30 -31.09
N LYS A 232 25.03 -11.51 -31.05
CA LYS A 232 25.86 -11.53 -32.26
C LYS A 232 25.42 -12.76 -33.04
N ILE A 233 24.39 -12.59 -33.86
CA ILE A 233 24.08 -13.56 -34.91
C ILE A 233 25.23 -13.42 -35.92
N LYS A 234 26.18 -14.36 -35.89
CA LYS A 234 27.21 -14.47 -36.94
C LYS A 234 26.49 -14.55 -38.29
N PRO A 235 26.82 -13.70 -39.28
CA PRO A 235 26.32 -13.83 -40.64
C PRO A 235 26.66 -15.23 -41.19
N GLU A 236 25.75 -15.83 -41.97
CA GLU A 236 25.90 -17.20 -42.50
C GLU A 236 27.19 -17.42 -43.30
N GLU A 237 27.72 -16.37 -43.95
CA GLU A 237 29.00 -16.42 -44.67
C GLU A 237 30.20 -16.80 -43.78
N GLN A 238 30.15 -16.50 -42.48
CA GLN A 238 31.21 -16.91 -41.53
C GLN A 238 31.05 -18.34 -41.02
N ARG A 239 29.88 -18.98 -41.21
CA ARG A 239 29.67 -20.39 -40.86
C ARG A 239 30.18 -21.35 -41.93
N GLU A 240 30.11 -20.95 -43.21
CA GLU A 240 30.68 -21.75 -44.30
C GLU A 240 32.22 -21.73 -44.30
N GLY A 241 32.84 -20.61 -43.93
CA GLY A 241 34.30 -20.51 -43.79
C GLY A 241 34.86 -21.41 -42.67
N ASP A 242 34.20 -21.44 -41.51
CA ASP A 242 34.63 -22.25 -40.36
C ASP A 242 34.51 -23.77 -40.64
N LEU A 243 33.53 -24.21 -41.46
CA LEU A 243 33.37 -25.62 -41.86
C LEU A 243 34.37 -26.08 -42.93
N ALA A 244 34.87 -25.16 -43.75
CA ALA A 244 35.86 -25.46 -44.79
C ALA A 244 37.28 -25.64 -44.20
N ASP A 245 37.59 -24.96 -43.10
CA ASP A 245 38.89 -25.06 -42.41
C ASP A 245 39.00 -26.28 -41.47
N GLU A 246 37.88 -26.88 -41.04
CA GLU A 246 37.89 -28.14 -40.25
C GLU A 246 38.08 -29.41 -41.10
N GLN A 247 38.07 -29.30 -42.43
CA GLN A 247 38.22 -30.45 -43.36
C GLN A 247 39.61 -30.57 -44.01
N LYS A 248 40.62 -29.85 -43.51
CA LYS A 248 42.04 -30.02 -43.89
C LYS A 248 42.86 -30.59 -42.74
#